data_AF-A0A0B2NW73-F1
#
_entry.id   AF-A0A0B2NW73-F1
#
_cell.length_a   1.000
_cell.length_b   1.000
_cell.length_c   1.000
_cell.angle_alpha   90.00
_cell.angle_beta   90.00
_cell.angle_gamma   90.00
#
_symmetry.space_group_name_H-M   'P 1'
#
loop_
_entity.id
_entity.type
_entity.pdbx_description
1 polymer ?
#
loop_
_entity_poly.entity_id
_entity_poly.type
_entity_poly.pdbx_seq_one_letter_code
_entity_poly.pdbx_strand_id
1 'polypeptide(L)'
;MYGHQISCQWFVSADGNPKHRVLRSAIFMEYVEGGSLKNYLEKLLEAGEKHVPVELALHIAKDVSFSLSELHSKHIIHRDIKSENILFDLGRKRDDGTPTVKLYDFDSAVPLRSTLHVCCIAHAGTHPPCICVGTPRWMAPKVMRTMYKKNPMDW
;
A
#
# COMPACT_ATOMS: atom_id res chain seq x y z
N MET A 1 8.90 18.80 -3.43
CA MET A 1 9.08 17.93 -4.61
C MET A 1 9.62 16.61 -4.07
N TYR A 2 8.75 15.61 -3.90
CA TYR A 2 9.14 14.36 -3.23
C TYR A 2 10.20 13.65 -4.08
N GLY A 3 11.30 13.23 -3.45
CA GLY A 3 12.51 12.69 -4.09
C GLY A 3 12.35 11.31 -4.71
N HIS A 4 11.23 11.05 -5.36
CA HIS A 4 10.97 9.82 -6.08
C HIS A 4 11.35 9.99 -7.54
N GLN A 5 12.16 9.06 -8.06
CA GLN A 5 12.55 9.04 -9.47
C GLN A 5 11.97 7.79 -10.12
N ILE A 6 11.38 7.96 -11.31
CA ILE A 6 10.90 6.86 -12.13
C ILE A 6 11.84 6.73 -13.32
N SER A 7 12.34 5.52 -13.57
CA SER A 7 13.14 5.18 -14.74
C SER A 7 12.41 4.12 -15.56
N CYS A 8 12.24 4.38 -16.86
CA CYS A 8 11.60 3.46 -17.79
C CYS A 8 12.45 3.36 -19.06
N GLN A 9 12.90 2.16 -19.40
CA GLN A 9 13.78 1.91 -20.54
C GLN A 9 13.30 0.68 -21.33
N TRP A 10 13.28 0.82 -22.65
CA TRP A 10 12.95 -0.27 -23.58
C TRP A 10 14.22 -1.01 -23.98
N PHE A 11 14.20 -2.33 -23.86
CA PHE A 11 15.28 -3.22 -24.27
C PHE A 11 14.79 -4.13 -25.40
N VAL A 12 15.69 -4.51 -26.31
CA VAL A 12 15.40 -5.55 -27.30
C VAL A 12 15.32 -6.89 -26.56
N SER A 13 14.32 -7.70 -26.90
CA SER A 13 14.14 -9.04 -26.34
C SER A 13 15.37 -9.91 -26.61
N ALA A 14 15.70 -10.79 -25.66
CA ALA A 14 16.86 -11.67 -25.74
C ALA A 14 16.78 -12.69 -26.91
N ASP A 15 15.60 -12.82 -27.53
CA ASP A 15 15.37 -13.64 -28.72
C ASP A 15 15.92 -13.01 -30.03
N GLY A 16 16.47 -11.80 -29.97
CA GLY A 16 17.05 -11.10 -31.13
C GLY A 16 16.01 -10.55 -32.12
N ASN A 17 14.71 -10.67 -31.82
CA ASN A 17 13.66 -10.13 -32.68
C ASN A 17 13.48 -8.62 -32.39
N PRO A 18 13.80 -7.71 -33.32
CA PRO A 18 13.73 -6.26 -33.10
C PRO A 18 12.30 -5.73 -32.89
N LYS A 19 11.27 -6.55 -33.16
CA LYS A 19 9.87 -6.24 -32.88
C LYS A 19 9.47 -6.58 -31.44
N HIS A 20 10.22 -7.43 -30.76
CA HIS A 20 9.97 -7.77 -29.37
C HIS A 20 10.80 -6.85 -28.47
N ARG A 21 10.12 -5.98 -27.73
CA ARG A 21 10.74 -5.07 -26.77
C ARG A 21 10.24 -5.36 -25.37
N VAL A 22 11.14 -5.36 -24.41
CA VAL A 22 10.83 -5.52 -22.99
C VAL A 22 10.98 -4.16 -22.34
N LEU A 23 9.93 -3.71 -21.65
CA LEU A 23 10.00 -2.54 -20.79
C LEU A 23 10.61 -2.95 -19.45
N ARG A 24 11.69 -2.28 -19.03
CA ARG A 24 12.13 -2.30 -17.64
C ARG A 24 11.78 -0.98 -16.99
N SER A 25 11.09 -1.04 -15.87
CA SER A 25 10.73 0.11 -15.05
C SER A 25 11.33 -0.05 -13.65
N ALA A 26 11.78 1.05 -13.06
CA ALA A 26 12.27 1.13 -11.69
C ALA A 26 11.75 2.41 -11.03
N ILE A 27 11.39 2.31 -9.75
CA ILE A 27 11.02 3.43 -8.90
C ILE A 27 12.07 3.54 -7.81
N PHE A 28 12.71 4.71 -7.70
CA PHE A 28 13.64 5.04 -6.64
C PHE A 28 12.90 5.89 -5.61
N MET A 29 13.06 5.52 -4.34
CA MET A 29 12.39 6.17 -3.22
C MET A 29 13.39 6.37 -2.08
N GLU A 30 13.02 7.21 -1.11
CA GLU A 30 13.81 7.34 0.12
C GLU A 30 13.94 6.00 0.83
N TYR A 31 15.12 5.72 1.38
CA TYR A 31 15.37 4.59 2.24
C TYR A 31 14.99 4.95 3.68
N VAL A 32 14.21 4.09 4.34
CA VAL A 32 13.74 4.27 5.71
C VAL A 32 14.34 3.19 6.59
N GLU A 33 15.26 3.57 7.48
CA GLU A 33 16.15 2.63 8.19
C GLU A 33 15.46 1.77 9.26
N GLY A 34 14.38 2.24 9.88
CA GLY A 34 13.76 1.56 11.03
C GLY A 34 12.95 0.32 10.71
N GLY A 35 12.84 -0.06 9.44
CA GLY A 35 12.09 -1.24 9.00
C GLY A 35 10.58 -1.10 9.21
N SER A 36 9.86 -2.21 8.99
CA SER A 36 8.39 -2.23 9.05
C SER A 36 7.85 -2.52 10.45
N LEU A 37 6.60 -2.12 10.68
CA LEU A 37 5.85 -2.48 11.88
C LEU A 37 5.76 -3.99 12.05
N LYS A 38 5.67 -4.75 10.96
CA LYS A 38 5.75 -6.21 11.03
C LYS A 38 7.05 -6.69 11.67
N ASN A 39 8.19 -6.17 11.21
CA ASN A 39 9.49 -6.55 11.77
C ASN A 39 9.61 -6.19 13.24
N TYR A 40 9.03 -5.06 13.64
CA TYR A 40 8.96 -4.67 15.05
C TYR A 40 8.11 -5.64 15.88
N LEU A 41 6.93 -6.04 15.38
CA LEU A 41 6.04 -7.00 16.05
C LEU A 41 6.68 -8.39 16.17
N GLU A 42 7.40 -8.84 15.14
CA GLU A 42 8.16 -10.10 15.16
C GLU A 42 9.24 -10.08 16.26
N LYS A 43 10.02 -8.99 16.34
CA LYS A 43 11.04 -8.82 17.39
C LYS A 43 10.45 -8.78 18.81
N LEU A 44 9.30 -8.13 18.99
CA LEU A 44 8.60 -8.13 20.29
C LEU A 44 8.20 -9.55 20.69
N LEU A 45 7.63 -10.30 19.74
CA LEU A 45 7.22 -11.68 19.98
C LEU A 45 8.41 -12.58 20.35
N GLU A 46 9.54 -12.43 19.64
CA GLU A 46 10.79 -13.12 19.94
C GLU A 46 11.33 -12.80 21.34
N ALA A 47 11.13 -11.56 21.81
CA ALA A 47 11.48 -11.13 23.15
C ALA A 47 10.48 -11.60 24.24
N GLY A 48 9.41 -12.30 23.86
CA GLY A 48 8.37 -12.79 24.78
C GLY A 48 7.29 -11.76 25.13
N GLU A 49 7.32 -10.59 24.49
CA GLU A 49 6.32 -9.55 24.68
C GLU A 49 5.09 -9.82 23.83
N LYS A 50 3.90 -9.74 24.44
CA LYS A 50 2.63 -10.04 23.77
C LYS A 50 1.92 -8.82 23.21
N HIS A 51 2.30 -7.63 23.65
CA HIS A 51 1.58 -6.40 23.33
C HIS A 51 2.55 -5.27 23.01
N VAL A 52 2.16 -4.43 22.05
CA VAL A 52 2.82 -3.15 21.82
C VAL A 52 2.44 -2.19 22.95
N PRO A 53 3.37 -1.39 23.48
CA PRO A 53 3.04 -0.32 24.43
C PRO A 53 1.94 0.59 23.87
N VAL A 54 0.93 0.91 24.69
CA VAL A 54 -0.26 1.66 24.26
C VAL A 54 0.13 3.02 23.67
N GLU A 55 1.11 3.69 24.25
CA GLU A 55 1.61 4.98 23.76
C GLU A 55 2.17 4.89 22.34
N LEU A 56 2.96 3.85 22.06
CA LEU A 56 3.51 3.61 20.73
C LEU A 56 2.39 3.24 19.74
N ALA A 57 1.41 2.43 20.16
CA ALA A 57 0.27 2.08 19.31
C ALA A 57 -0.55 3.32 18.92
N LEU A 58 -0.82 4.22 19.87
CA LEU A 58 -1.51 5.49 19.62
C LEU A 58 -0.71 6.40 18.69
N HIS A 59 0.61 6.44 18.87
CA HIS A 59 1.50 7.22 18.01
C HIS A 59 1.51 6.72 16.56
N ILE A 60 1.63 5.41 16.36
CA ILE A 60 1.52 4.78 15.04
C ILE A 60 0.16 5.11 14.41
N ALA A 61 -0.93 4.93 15.15
CA ALA A 61 -2.28 5.21 14.66
C ALA A 61 -2.45 6.67 14.25
N LYS A 62 -1.91 7.61 15.05
CA LYS A 62 -1.92 9.05 14.75
C LYS A 62 -1.21 9.34 13.43
N ASP A 63 0.02 8.88 13.25
CA ASP A 63 0.82 9.16 12.05
C ASP A 63 0.23 8.51 10.78
N VAL A 64 -0.28 7.29 10.91
CA VAL A 64 -1.00 6.61 9.81
C VAL A 64 -2.29 7.38 9.47
N SER A 65 -3.04 7.87 10.47
CA SER A 65 -4.25 8.65 10.23
C SER A 65 -3.98 9.99 9.53
N PHE A 66 -2.88 10.67 9.87
CA PHE A 66 -2.44 11.88 9.16
C PHE A 66 -2.09 11.57 7.70
N SER A 67 -1.32 10.50 7.47
CA SER A 67 -0.96 10.05 6.12
C SER A 67 -2.21 9.74 5.28
N LEU A 68 -3.20 9.06 5.87
CA LEU A 68 -4.46 8.74 5.19
C LEU A 68 -5.32 9.98 4.94
N SER A 69 -5.39 10.91 5.89
CA SER A 69 -6.09 12.19 5.72
C SER A 69 -5.51 12.96 4.53
N GLU A 70 -4.18 13.03 4.44
CA GLU A 70 -3.45 13.65 3.32
C GLU A 70 -3.77 12.98 1.97
N LEU A 71 -3.83 11.64 1.92
CA LEU A 71 -4.19 10.92 0.70
C LEU A 71 -5.65 11.14 0.30
N HIS A 72 -6.56 11.06 1.28
CA HIS A 72 -7.98 11.24 1.05
C HIS A 72 -8.33 12.67 0.61
N SER A 73 -7.60 13.68 1.10
CA SER A 73 -7.74 15.07 0.64
C SER A 73 -7.42 15.22 -0.87
N LYS A 74 -6.57 14.34 -1.40
CA LYS A 74 -6.19 14.26 -2.82
C LYS A 74 -7.02 13.23 -3.60
N HIS A 75 -8.08 12.70 -2.98
CA HIS A 75 -8.92 11.65 -3.53
C HIS A 75 -8.14 10.39 -3.96
N ILE A 76 -7.14 9.98 -3.17
CA ILE A 76 -6.36 8.75 -3.40
C ILE A 76 -6.72 7.72 -2.32
N ILE A 77 -6.95 6.47 -2.73
CA ILE A 77 -7.18 5.34 -1.83
C ILE A 77 -5.97 4.42 -1.91
N HIS A 78 -5.34 4.10 -0.77
CA HIS A 78 -4.15 3.26 -0.71
C HIS A 78 -4.40 1.77 -1.01
N ARG A 79 -5.51 1.22 -0.52
CA ARG A 79 -5.96 -0.19 -0.70
C ARG A 79 -5.09 -1.31 -0.14
N ASP A 80 -3.95 -1.02 0.49
CA ASP A 80 -3.08 -2.06 1.07
C ASP A 80 -2.39 -1.59 2.37
N ILE A 81 -3.22 -1.16 3.32
CA ILE A 81 -2.75 -0.74 4.64
C ILE A 81 -2.56 -2.00 5.50
N LYS A 82 -1.30 -2.28 5.84
CA LYS A 82 -0.88 -3.44 6.64
C LYS A 82 0.44 -3.15 7.34
N SER A 83 0.82 -3.98 8.30
CA SER A 83 2.04 -3.82 9.12
C SER A 83 3.33 -3.80 8.30
N GLU A 84 3.37 -4.48 7.16
CA GLU A 84 4.49 -4.48 6.21
C GLU A 84 4.71 -3.11 5.57
N ASN A 85 3.62 -2.35 5.40
CA ASN A 85 3.59 -1.08 4.67
C ASN A 85 3.62 0.13 5.61
N ILE A 86 3.88 -0.09 6.90
CA ILE A 86 4.05 0.96 7.90
C ILE A 86 5.49 0.91 8.35
N LEU A 87 6.27 1.96 8.09
CA LEU A 87 7.71 2.00 8.35
C LEU A 87 8.05 2.98 9.48
N PHE A 88 9.05 2.63 10.29
CA PHE A 88 9.62 3.53 11.28
C PHE A 88 10.80 4.31 10.70
N ASP A 89 10.73 5.63 10.73
CA ASP A 89 11.83 6.52 10.36
C ASP A 89 12.62 6.90 11.62
N LEU A 90 13.76 6.24 11.80
CA LEU A 90 14.70 6.49 12.90
C LEU A 90 15.63 7.67 12.61
N GLY A 91 15.77 8.07 11.34
CA GLY A 91 16.62 9.19 10.93
C GLY A 91 15.98 10.55 11.22
N ARG A 92 14.65 10.58 11.39
CA ARG A 92 13.88 11.78 11.76
C ARG A 92 13.13 11.54 13.07
N LYS A 93 13.79 11.87 14.17
CA LYS A 93 13.13 11.96 15.48
C LYS A 93 12.39 13.28 15.60
N ARG A 94 11.22 13.23 16.22
CA ARG A 94 10.46 14.42 16.65
C ARG A 94 11.15 15.08 17.84
N ASP A 95 10.69 16.28 18.18
CA ASP A 95 11.19 17.05 19.34
C ASP A 95 11.01 16.28 20.67
N ASP A 96 10.04 15.38 20.74
CA ASP A 96 9.77 14.50 21.88
C ASP A 96 10.63 13.20 21.87
N GLY A 97 11.54 13.05 20.90
CA GLY A 97 12.42 11.89 20.76
C GLY A 97 11.76 10.64 20.15
N THR A 98 10.46 10.68 19.84
CA THR A 98 9.75 9.56 19.22
C THR A 98 10.12 9.41 17.74
N PRO A 99 10.15 8.17 17.20
CA PRO A 99 10.38 7.95 15.78
C PRO A 99 9.17 8.40 14.95
N THR A 100 9.41 8.93 13.76
CA THR A 100 8.30 9.23 12.83
C THR A 100 7.81 7.95 12.18
N VAL A 101 6.50 7.79 11.98
CA VAL A 101 5.95 6.64 11.24
C VAL A 101 5.50 7.08 9.85
N LYS A 102 5.83 6.28 8.83
CA LYS A 102 5.50 6.54 7.42
C LYS A 102 4.68 5.41 6.82
N LEU A 103 3.64 5.76 6.07
CA LEU A 103 2.90 4.82 5.23
C LEU A 103 3.62 4.65 3.89
N TYR A 104 3.77 3.40 3.43
CA TYR A 104 4.57 3.02 2.27
C TYR A 104 3.82 2.08 1.33
N ASP A 105 4.39 1.85 0.14
CA ASP A 105 3.89 0.93 -0.89
C ASP A 105 2.53 1.35 -1.50
N PHE A 106 2.61 2.23 -2.49
CA PHE A 106 1.48 2.78 -3.24
C PHE A 106 1.15 1.98 -4.50
N ASP A 107 1.72 0.79 -4.71
CA ASP A 107 1.51 0.01 -5.94
C ASP A 107 0.05 -0.39 -6.13
N SER A 108 -0.67 -0.53 -5.02
CA SER A 108 -2.10 -0.79 -5.00
C SER A 108 -2.95 0.48 -4.96
N ALA A 109 -2.38 1.68 -4.84
CA ALA A 109 -3.14 2.90 -4.66
C ALA A 109 -3.85 3.34 -5.95
N VAL A 110 -5.04 3.92 -5.82
CA VAL A 110 -5.83 4.42 -6.97
C VAL A 110 -6.54 5.73 -6.65
N PRO A 111 -6.77 6.59 -7.66
CA PRO A 111 -7.71 7.69 -7.53
C PRO A 111 -9.12 7.17 -7.19
N LEU A 112 -9.83 7.87 -6.31
CA LEU A 112 -11.18 7.56 -5.86
C LEU A 112 -12.19 7.42 -7.01
N ARG A 113 -11.99 8.19 -8.09
CA ARG A 113 -12.83 8.20 -9.30
C ARG A 113 -12.30 7.29 -10.42
N SER A 114 -11.30 6.47 -10.15
CA SER A 114 -10.77 5.50 -11.13
C SER A 114 -11.76 4.35 -11.33
N THR A 115 -11.84 3.83 -12.56
CA THR A 115 -12.56 2.59 -12.86
C THR A 115 -11.97 1.37 -12.15
N LEU A 116 -10.77 1.48 -11.58
CA LEU A 116 -10.15 0.46 -10.73
C LEU A 116 -10.66 0.48 -9.28
N HIS A 117 -11.44 1.50 -8.89
CA HIS A 117 -12.05 1.58 -7.57
C HIS A 117 -13.32 0.71 -7.52
N VAL A 118 -13.30 -0.34 -6.70
CA VAL A 118 -14.37 -1.36 -6.58
C VAL A 118 -15.75 -0.75 -6.25
N CYS A 119 -15.81 0.38 -5.54
CA CYS A 119 -17.08 1.06 -5.28
C CYS A 119 -17.62 1.88 -6.47
N CYS A 120 -16.76 2.31 -7.42
CA CYS A 120 -17.20 2.93 -8.67
C CYS A 120 -17.72 1.87 -9.66
N ILE A 121 -17.06 0.71 -9.71
CA ILE A 121 -17.49 -0.49 -10.44
C ILE A 121 -18.90 -0.92 -9.99
N ALA A 122 -19.16 -0.95 -8.68
CA ALA A 122 -20.47 -1.33 -8.14
C ALA A 122 -21.62 -0.33 -8.46
N HIS A 123 -21.31 0.94 -8.75
CA HIS A 123 -22.32 1.95 -9.13
C HIS A 123 -22.41 2.18 -10.65
N ALA A 124 -21.38 1.86 -11.43
CA ALA A 124 -21.32 2.12 -12.87
C ALA A 124 -21.70 0.91 -13.73
N GLY A 125 -22.01 -0.25 -13.14
CA GLY A 125 -22.42 -1.47 -13.86
C GLY A 125 -21.29 -2.10 -14.70
N THR A 126 -20.08 -1.56 -14.64
CA THR A 126 -18.89 -2.16 -15.24
C THR A 126 -18.36 -3.25 -14.34
N HIS A 127 -18.08 -4.43 -14.90
CA HIS A 127 -17.55 -5.57 -14.15
C HIS A 127 -16.27 -5.20 -13.40
N PRO A 128 -16.08 -5.67 -12.15
CA PRO A 128 -14.79 -5.56 -11.52
C PRO A 128 -13.81 -6.33 -12.39
N PRO A 129 -12.66 -5.76 -12.81
CA PRO A 129 -11.60 -6.59 -13.32
C PRO A 129 -11.33 -7.65 -12.25
N CYS A 130 -11.17 -8.92 -12.65
CA CYS A 130 -10.95 -10.08 -11.78
C CYS A 130 -9.64 -10.01 -10.95
N ILE A 131 -9.12 -8.81 -10.70
CA ILE A 131 -7.88 -8.52 -10.02
C ILE A 131 -8.23 -8.20 -8.57
N CYS A 132 -8.09 -9.21 -7.71
CA CYS A 132 -8.03 -9.01 -6.27
C CYS A 132 -6.76 -8.18 -5.98
N VAL A 133 -6.92 -6.91 -5.65
CA VAL A 133 -5.79 -6.00 -5.30
C VAL A 133 -5.83 -5.72 -3.81
N GLY A 134 -4.68 -5.87 -3.15
CA GLY A 134 -4.50 -5.72 -1.71
C GLY A 134 -4.44 -7.06 -0.98
N THR A 135 -4.16 -7.02 0.31
CA THR A 135 -3.95 -8.25 1.09
C THR A 135 -5.27 -8.71 1.75
N PRO A 136 -5.84 -9.89 1.41
CA PRO A 136 -7.22 -10.27 1.75
C PRO A 136 -7.61 -10.17 3.23
N ARG A 137 -6.68 -10.49 4.14
CA ARG A 137 -6.88 -10.42 5.59
C ARG A 137 -7.11 -8.99 6.12
N TRP A 138 -6.67 -7.98 5.38
CA TRP A 138 -6.80 -6.56 5.72
C TRP A 138 -7.93 -5.86 4.94
N MET A 139 -8.61 -6.56 4.05
CA MET A 139 -9.71 -5.99 3.27
C MET A 139 -10.96 -5.78 4.12
N ALA A 140 -11.62 -4.65 3.91
CA ALA A 140 -12.92 -4.40 4.52
C ALA A 140 -13.96 -5.45 4.07
N PRO A 141 -14.84 -5.94 4.96
CA PRO A 141 -15.80 -7.01 4.63
C PRO A 141 -16.71 -6.71 3.43
N LYS A 142 -17.10 -5.43 3.26
CA LYS A 142 -17.92 -4.99 2.11
C LYS A 142 -17.17 -5.12 0.78
N VAL A 143 -15.86 -4.85 0.78
CA VAL A 143 -14.99 -4.99 -0.40
C VAL A 143 -14.88 -6.46 -0.78
N MET A 144 -14.52 -7.32 0.20
CA MET A 144 -14.44 -8.77 0.00
C MET A 144 -15.76 -9.34 -0.54
N ARG A 145 -16.90 -9.01 0.07
CA ARG A 145 -18.21 -9.50 -0.39
C ARG A 145 -18.55 -9.07 -1.81
N THR A 146 -18.14 -7.87 -2.22
CA THR A 146 -18.40 -7.37 -3.59
C THR A 146 -17.55 -8.12 -4.62
N MET A 147 -16.34 -8.54 -4.25
CA MET A 147 -15.48 -9.37 -5.10
C MET A 147 -16.01 -10.81 -5.28
N TYR A 148 -16.62 -11.40 -4.24
CA TYR A 148 -17.06 -12.80 -4.26
C TYR A 148 -18.53 -13.02 -4.64
N LYS A 149 -19.32 -11.97 -4.83
CA LYS A 149 -20.69 -12.14 -5.34
C LYS A 149 -20.62 -12.64 -6.79
N LYS A 150 -20.79 -13.96 -6.97
CA LYS A 150 -21.10 -14.59 -8.26
C LYS A 150 -22.27 -13.86 -8.92
N ASN A 151 -22.15 -13.62 -10.22
CA ASN A 151 -23.22 -13.08 -11.03
C ASN A 151 -24.37 -14.11 -11.07
N PRO A 152 -25.63 -13.73 -10.83
CA PRO A 152 -26.80 -14.59 -11.08
C PRO A 152 -27.00 -14.96 -12.57
N MET A 153 -26.10 -14.54 -13.47
CA MET A 153 -26.19 -14.72 -14.92
C MET A 153 -25.10 -15.64 -15.49
N ASP A 154 -24.34 -16.33 -14.65
CA ASP A 154 -23.53 -17.46 -15.08
C ASP A 154 -24.42 -18.71 -15.13
N TRP A 155 -25.25 -18.81 -16.18
CA TRP A 155 -25.81 -20.07 -16.69
C TRP A 155 -25.05 -20.48 -17.97
#